data_AF-A0A0S7ZVU0-F1
#
_entry.id   AF-A0A0S7ZVU0-F1
#
_cell.length_a   1.000
_cell.length_b   1.000
_cell.length_c   1.000
_cell.angle_alpha   90.00
_cell.angle_beta   90.00
_cell.angle_gamma   90.00
#
_symmetry.space_group_name_H-M   'P 1'
#
loop_
_entity.id
_entity.type
_entity.pdbx_description
1 polymer ?
#
loop_
_entity_poly.entity_id
_entity_poly.type
_entity_poly.pdbx_seq_one_letter_code
_entity_poly.pdbx_strand_id
1 'polypeptide(L)'
;VETSNCTFIRNGSAHSGPDAKEHIVKKYNYFKDRISSAEQFIEYAATKSTMSGKKYKVRCDGKEYLTAQWLNDELKHYRNNIGSSN
;
A
#
# COMPACT_ATOMS: atom_id res chain seq x y z
N VAL A 1 -5.26 3.93 0.01
CA VAL A 1 -5.44 3.08 1.22
C VAL A 1 -6.32 3.77 2.25
N GLU A 2 -5.98 4.97 2.74
CA GLU A 2 -6.76 5.66 3.79
C GLU A 2 -8.23 5.86 3.41
N THR A 3 -8.48 6.38 2.21
CA THR A 3 -9.80 6.72 1.70
C THR A 3 -10.44 5.63 0.84
N SER A 4 -9.80 4.45 0.73
CA SER A 4 -10.36 3.34 -0.04
C SER A 4 -11.37 2.56 0.79
N ASN A 5 -12.38 1.98 0.14
CA ASN A 5 -13.34 1.06 0.78
C ASN A 5 -12.76 -0.33 1.12
N CYS A 6 -11.44 -0.49 1.01
CA CYS A 6 -10.75 -1.75 1.24
C CYS A 6 -10.29 -1.88 2.70
N THR A 7 -10.37 -3.09 3.25
CA THR A 7 -9.74 -3.45 4.53
C THR A 7 -8.29 -3.86 4.30
N PHE A 8 -7.36 -3.30 5.07
CA PHE A 8 -5.95 -3.69 5.01
C PHE A 8 -5.70 -4.90 5.91
N ILE A 9 -5.03 -5.92 5.41
CA ILE A 9 -4.74 -7.14 6.16
C ILE A 9 -3.22 -7.26 6.35
N ARG A 10 -2.79 -7.13 7.60
CA ARG A 10 -1.38 -7.17 7.99
C ARG A 10 -1.15 -8.28 8.99
N ASN A 11 -0.22 -9.18 8.69
CA ASN A 11 0.13 -10.33 9.53
C ASN A 11 -1.08 -11.21 9.94
N GLY A 12 -2.16 -11.22 9.15
CA GLY A 12 -3.38 -11.97 9.43
C GLY A 12 -4.49 -11.18 10.12
N SER A 13 -4.24 -9.93 10.54
CA SER A 13 -5.22 -9.07 11.19
C SER A 13 -5.75 -7.99 10.24
N ALA A 14 -7.05 -7.70 10.37
CA ALA A 14 -7.72 -6.64 9.63
C ALA A 14 -7.47 -5.28 10.29
N HIS A 15 -7.29 -4.25 9.46
CA HIS A 15 -7.01 -2.88 9.84
C HIS A 15 -7.79 -1.92 8.94
N SER A 16 -8.21 -0.79 9.51
CA SER A 16 -8.89 0.26 8.76
C SER A 16 -7.93 0.98 7.80
N GLY A 17 -8.48 1.76 6.86
CA GLY A 17 -7.68 2.64 6.00
C GLY A 17 -6.76 3.59 6.79
N PRO A 18 -7.26 4.32 7.80
CA PRO A 18 -6.44 5.16 8.67
C PRO A 18 -5.32 4.40 9.39
N ASP A 19 -5.61 3.23 9.98
CA ASP A 19 -4.59 2.39 10.65
C ASP A 19 -3.49 1.96 9.66
N ALA A 20 -3.89 1.59 8.45
CA ALA A 20 -2.97 1.21 7.39
C ALA A 20 -2.08 2.38 6.98
N LYS A 21 -2.63 3.59 6.85
CA LYS A 21 -1.84 4.81 6.59
C LYS A 21 -0.82 5.05 7.69
N GLU A 22 -1.22 5.03 8.97
CA GLU A 22 -0.28 5.26 10.07
C GLU A 22 0.88 4.27 10.00
N HIS A 23 0.58 2.97 9.79
CA HIS A 23 1.59 1.92 9.66
C HIS A 23 2.53 2.16 8.46
N ILE A 24 1.98 2.49 7.29
CA ILE A 24 2.76 2.76 6.08
C ILE A 24 3.64 4.01 6.26
N VAL A 25 3.13 5.07 6.88
CA VAL A 25 3.90 6.30 7.17
C VAL A 25 5.06 6.02 8.12
N LYS A 26 4.84 5.24 9.20
CA LYS A 26 5.93 4.80 10.08
C LYS A 26 7.01 4.07 9.30
N LYS A 27 6.62 3.16 8.41
CA LYS A 27 7.57 2.42 7.57
C LYS A 27 8.28 3.31 6.56
N TYR A 28 7.58 4.26 5.94
CA TYR A 28 8.20 5.24 5.05
C TYR A 28 9.27 6.05 5.77
N ASN A 29 8.98 6.57 6.96
CA ASN A 29 9.95 7.33 7.75
C ASN A 29 11.21 6.52 8.08
N TYR A 30 11.09 5.20 8.23
CA TYR A 30 12.23 4.30 8.45
C TYR A 30 13.05 4.05 7.18
N PHE A 31 12.41 3.99 6.01
CA PHE A 31 13.05 3.65 4.74
C PHE A 31 13.30 4.85 3.81
N LYS A 32 12.93 6.06 4.20
CA LYS A 32 12.93 7.26 3.35
C LYS A 32 14.26 7.50 2.62
N ASP A 33 15.39 7.22 3.27
CA ASP A 33 16.73 7.42 2.68
C ASP A 33 17.06 6.39 1.57
N ARG A 34 16.25 5.33 1.45
CA ARG A 34 16.35 4.27 0.42
C ARG A 34 15.24 4.34 -0.63
N ILE A 35 14.35 5.32 -0.53
CA ILE A 35 13.18 5.45 -1.40
C ILE A 35 13.40 6.65 -2.32
N SER A 36 13.58 6.39 -3.61
CA SER A 36 13.69 7.40 -4.66
C SER A 36 12.53 7.38 -5.66
N SER A 37 11.58 6.43 -5.52
CA SER A 37 10.42 6.32 -6.41
C SER A 37 9.16 5.85 -5.68
N ALA A 38 8.01 6.04 -6.32
CA ALA A 38 6.72 5.57 -5.80
C ALA A 38 6.66 4.03 -5.70
N GLU A 39 7.29 3.32 -6.64
CA GLU A 39 7.40 1.86 -6.64
C GLU A 39 8.24 1.36 -5.47
N GLN A 40 9.36 2.05 -5.18
CA GLN A 40 10.17 1.76 -3.99
C GLN A 40 9.41 2.07 -2.70
N PHE A 41 8.65 3.17 -2.66
CA PHE A 41 7.75 3.44 -1.54
C PHE A 41 6.77 2.28 -1.32
N ILE A 42 6.12 1.80 -2.38
CA ILE A 42 5.19 0.66 -2.30
C ILE A 42 5.95 -0.54 -1.73
N GLU A 43 7.07 -0.94 -2.34
CA GLU A 43 7.82 -2.14 -1.96
C GLU A 43 8.36 -2.10 -0.52
N TYR A 44 8.95 -0.98 -0.10
CA TYR A 44 9.54 -0.88 1.24
C TYR A 44 8.51 -0.62 2.33
N ALA A 45 7.51 0.23 2.07
CA ALA A 45 6.61 0.71 3.10
C ALA A 45 5.31 -0.09 3.21
N ALA A 46 4.81 -0.67 2.11
CA ALA A 46 3.41 -1.10 2.03
C ALA A 46 3.17 -2.55 1.58
N THR A 47 4.18 -3.33 1.17
CA THR A 47 3.93 -4.70 0.65
C THR A 47 4.10 -5.82 1.66
N LYS A 48 5.00 -5.69 2.65
CA LYS A 48 5.31 -6.78 3.58
C LYS A 48 5.88 -6.31 4.92
N SER A 49 5.83 -7.21 5.90
CA SER A 49 6.48 -7.03 7.19
C SER A 49 7.99 -7.12 7.05
N THR A 50 8.71 -6.11 7.52
CA THR A 50 10.17 -6.15 7.56
C THR A 50 10.67 -7.22 8.54
N MET A 51 9.93 -7.45 9.63
CA MET A 51 10.32 -8.38 10.69
C MET A 51 10.06 -9.84 10.31
N SER A 52 8.94 -10.12 9.66
CA SER A 52 8.47 -11.50 9.42
C SER A 52 8.47 -11.91 7.94
N GLY A 53 8.72 -10.98 7.01
CA GLY A 53 8.64 -11.21 5.57
C GLY A 53 7.21 -11.43 5.03
N LYS A 54 6.19 -11.56 5.89
CA LYS A 54 4.81 -11.83 5.49
C LYS A 54 4.26 -10.70 4.63
N LYS A 55 3.76 -11.05 3.45
CA LYS A 55 3.09 -10.13 2.52
C LYS A 55 1.78 -9.64 3.11
N TYR A 56 1.50 -8.37 2.91
CA TYR A 56 0.23 -7.75 3.26
C TYR A 56 -0.79 -7.96 2.13
N LYS A 57 -2.05 -7.87 2.51
CA LYS A 57 -3.16 -7.95 1.57
C LYS A 57 -4.10 -6.76 1.75
N VAL A 58 -4.93 -6.53 0.76
CA VAL A 58 -6.13 -5.70 0.88
C VAL A 58 -7.33 -6.56 0.55
N ARG A 59 -8.45 -6.33 1.24
CA ARG A 59 -9.73 -6.94 0.91
C ARG A 59 -10.70 -5.85 0.46
N CYS A 60 -11.09 -5.89 -0.80
CA CYS A 60 -12.02 -4.95 -1.42
C CYS A 60 -13.21 -5.75 -1.94
N ASP A 61 -14.43 -5.36 -1.58
CA ASP A 61 -15.68 -6.03 -2.01
C ASP A 61 -15.64 -7.56 -1.84
N GLY A 62 -15.11 -8.01 -0.70
CA GLY A 62 -14.96 -9.43 -0.37
C GLY A 62 -13.80 -10.17 -1.05
N LYS A 63 -13.10 -9.55 -2.01
CA LYS A 63 -11.96 -10.14 -2.71
C LYS A 63 -10.63 -9.69 -2.10
N GLU A 64 -9.69 -10.62 -1.94
CA GLU A 64 -8.35 -10.32 -1.43
C GLU A 64 -7.33 -10.18 -2.56
N TYR A 65 -6.47 -9.18 -2.43
CA TYR A 65 -5.35 -8.92 -3.33
C TYR A 65 -4.07 -8.73 -2.52
N LEU A 66 -2.92 -9.07 -3.11
CA LEU A 66 -1.65 -8.63 -2.55
C LEU A 66 -1.60 -7.10 -2.57
N THR A 67 -1.23 -6.48 -1.46
CA THR A 67 -1.14 -5.01 -1.39
C THR A 67 -0.17 -4.47 -2.45
N ALA A 68 0.90 -5.21 -2.75
CA ALA A 68 1.85 -4.89 -3.80
C ALA A 68 1.18 -4.71 -5.17
N GLN A 69 0.38 -5.69 -5.59
CA GLN A 69 -0.30 -5.65 -6.88
C GLN A 69 -1.30 -4.49 -6.90
N TRP A 70 -2.17 -4.43 -5.89
CA TRP A 70 -3.21 -3.42 -5.80
C TRP A 70 -2.65 -1.99 -5.84
N LEU A 71 -1.62 -1.68 -5.05
CA LEU A 71 -1.02 -0.34 -5.04
C LEU A 71 -0.31 0.02 -6.35
N ASN A 72 0.31 -0.95 -7.02
CA ASN A 72 0.93 -0.68 -8.32
C ASN A 72 -0.13 -0.40 -9.40
N ASP A 73 -1.27 -1.08 -9.34
CA ASP A 73 -2.37 -0.82 -10.27
C ASP A 73 -3.02 0.55 -9.98
N GLU A 74 -3.27 0.88 -8.71
CA GLU A 74 -3.72 2.22 -8.29
C GLU A 74 -2.75 3.32 -8.74
N LEU A 75 -1.43 3.10 -8.63
CA LEU A 75 -0.42 4.05 -9.09
C LEU A 75 -0.47 4.26 -10.61
N LYS A 76 -0.69 3.19 -11.40
CA LYS A 76 -0.89 3.31 -12.86
C LYS A 76 -2.16 4.10 -13.16
N HIS A 77 -3.28 3.78 -12.50
CA HIS A 77 -4.54 4.50 -12.67
C HIS A 77 -4.39 5.99 -12.34
N TYR A 78 -3.74 6.32 -11.22
CA TYR A 78 -3.44 7.69 -10.83
C TYR A 78 -2.64 8.45 -11.91
N ARG A 79 -1.58 7.83 -12.46
CA ARG A 79 -0.77 8.44 -13.52
C ARG A 79 -1.53 8.62 -14.83
N ASN A 80 -2.37 7.65 -15.21
CA ASN A 80 -3.19 7.73 -16.42
C ASN A 80 -4.27 8.82 -16.32
N ASN A 81 -4.85 8.98 -15.13
CA ASN A 81 -5.86 10.02 -14.87
C ASN A 81 -5.24 11.42 -14.85
N ILE A 82 -3.99 11.56 -14.39
CA ILE A 82 -3.27 12.84 -14.48
C ILE A 82 -2.87 13.18 -15.92
N GLY A 83 -2.59 12.18 -16.76
CA GLY A 83 -2.30 12.38 -18.18
C GLY A 83 -3.51 12.73 -19.06
N SER A 84 -4.74 12.64 -18.53
CA SER A 84 -5.99 12.92 -19.26
C SER A 84 -6.65 14.26 -18.86
N SER A 85 -6.02 15.02 -17.96
CA SER A 85 -6.39 16.39 -17.64
C SER A 85 -5.52 17.35 -18.46
N ASN A 86 -5.83 17.48 -19.76
CA ASN A 86 -5.37 18.58 -20.62
C ASN A 86 -6.60 19.23 -21.26
#